data_AF-A0A7W5CCY9-F1
#
_entry.id   AF-A0A7W5CCY9-F1
#
_cell.length_a   1.000
_cell.length_b   1.000
_cell.length_c   1.000
_cell.angle_alpha   90.00
_cell.angle_beta   90.00
_cell.angle_gamma   90.00
#
_symmetry.space_group_name_H-M   'P 1'
#
loop_
_entity.id
_entity.type
_entity.pdbx_description
1 polymer ?
#
loop_
_entity_poly.entity_id
_entity_poly.type
_entity_poly.pdbx_seq_one_letter_code
_entity_poly.pdbx_strand_id
1 'polypeptide(L)'
;MTRNKHSKEFKRQVVKEAIETGNKALVARRYEIAANMLHRWVREFENGKYGETTLDAVSEIDAKIMAQENDQLKRLLGEQALEIAILRDLIKKKNPHLLTKLK
;
A
#
# COMPACT_ATOMS: atom_id res chain seq x y z
N MET A 1 -39.08 -10.20 -15.77
CA MET A 1 -38.42 -9.15 -14.95
C MET A 1 -36.99 -8.99 -15.43
N THR A 2 -36.67 -7.88 -16.11
CA THR A 2 -35.32 -7.60 -16.60
C THR A 2 -34.44 -7.22 -15.41
N ARG A 3 -33.28 -7.88 -15.27
CA ARG A 3 -32.35 -7.61 -14.18
C ARG A 3 -31.43 -6.48 -14.60
N ASN A 4 -31.64 -5.28 -14.06
CA ASN A 4 -30.75 -4.15 -14.28
C ASN A 4 -29.33 -4.52 -13.81
N LYS A 5 -28.38 -4.53 -14.73
CA LYS A 5 -26.96 -4.79 -14.44
C LYS A 5 -26.26 -3.45 -14.32
N HIS A 6 -25.79 -3.13 -13.12
CA HIS A 6 -24.89 -2.01 -12.89
C HIS A 6 -23.44 -2.44 -13.16
N SER A 7 -22.65 -1.53 -13.74
CA SER A 7 -21.21 -1.72 -13.94
C SER A 7 -20.48 -1.84 -12.59
N LYS A 8 -19.30 -2.44 -12.58
CA LYS A 8 -18.52 -2.64 -11.34
C LYS A 8 -18.03 -1.29 -10.80
N GLU A 9 -17.68 -0.40 -11.70
CA GLU A 9 -17.18 0.96 -11.44
C GLU A 9 -18.26 1.80 -10.76
N PHE A 10 -19.49 1.74 -11.27
CA PHE A 10 -20.63 2.44 -10.68
C PHE A 10 -20.91 1.94 -9.26
N LYS A 11 -20.96 0.62 -9.06
CA LYS A 11 -21.17 0.04 -7.72
C LYS A 11 -20.10 0.48 -6.73
N ARG A 12 -18.83 0.53 -7.16
CA ARG A 12 -17.71 1.00 -6.33
C ARG A 12 -17.89 2.45 -5.92
N GLN A 13 -18.19 3.34 -6.87
CA GLN A 13 -18.40 4.76 -6.60
C GLN A 13 -19.51 4.98 -5.57
N VAL A 14 -20.66 4.34 -5.76
CA VAL A 14 -21.82 4.52 -4.88
C VAL A 14 -21.54 3.96 -3.48
N VAL A 15 -20.86 2.81 -3.37
CA VAL A 15 -20.49 2.23 -2.08
C VAL A 15 -19.49 3.10 -1.33
N LYS A 16 -18.45 3.60 -2.01
CA LYS A 16 -17.45 4.50 -1.40
C LYS A 16 -18.11 5.73 -0.79
N GLU A 17 -18.98 6.38 -1.56
CA GLU A 17 -19.65 7.58 -1.08
C GLU A 17 -20.65 7.28 0.06
N ALA A 18 -21.28 6.11 0.05
CA ALA A 18 -22.16 5.67 1.15
C ALA A 18 -21.40 5.38 2.45
N ILE A 19 -20.12 5.00 2.36
CA ILE A 19 -19.23 4.83 3.51
C ILE A 19 -18.77 6.21 4.01
N GLU A 20 -18.30 7.09 3.12
CA GLU A 20 -17.84 8.45 3.46
C GLU A 20 -18.93 9.32 4.08
N THR A 21 -20.16 9.27 3.53
CA THR A 21 -21.29 10.08 4.00
C THR A 21 -21.91 9.51 5.30
N GLY A 22 -21.69 8.23 5.59
CA GLY A 22 -22.36 7.51 6.69
C GLY A 22 -23.87 7.28 6.50
N ASN A 23 -24.54 8.01 5.60
CA ASN A 23 -25.98 7.94 5.33
C ASN A 23 -26.31 7.20 4.01
N LYS A 24 -26.49 5.89 4.11
CA LYS A 24 -26.78 5.01 2.96
C LYS A 24 -28.12 5.32 2.30
N ALA A 25 -29.14 5.74 3.06
CA ALA A 25 -30.46 6.04 2.50
C ALA A 25 -30.44 7.30 1.61
N LEU A 26 -29.67 8.31 1.99
CA LEU A 26 -29.49 9.53 1.20
C LEU A 26 -28.77 9.24 -0.11
N VAL A 27 -27.67 8.49 -0.05
CA VAL A 27 -26.89 8.10 -1.24
C VAL A 27 -27.74 7.25 -2.18
N ALA A 28 -28.53 6.32 -1.65
CA ALA A 28 -29.43 5.50 -2.46
C ALA A 28 -30.45 6.33 -3.23
N ARG A 29 -31.04 7.37 -2.60
CA ARG A 29 -31.97 8.29 -3.26
C ARG A 29 -31.30 9.11 -4.35
N ARG A 30 -30.08 9.62 -4.12
CA ARG A 30 -29.37 10.43 -5.12
C ARG A 30 -29.04 9.64 -6.39
N TYR A 31 -28.72 8.36 -6.24
CA TYR A 31 -28.42 7.48 -7.36
C TYR A 31 -29.64 6.71 -7.88
N GLU A 32 -30.84 7.02 -7.39
CA GLU A 32 -32.10 6.37 -7.76
C GLU A 32 -32.07 4.83 -7.63
N ILE A 33 -31.33 4.34 -6.63
CA ILE A 33 -31.22 2.92 -6.34
C ILE A 33 -32.00 2.54 -5.09
N ALA A 34 -32.48 1.29 -5.05
CA ALA A 34 -33.10 0.76 -3.85
C ALA A 34 -32.08 0.70 -2.69
N ALA A 35 -32.44 1.23 -1.51
CA ALA A 35 -31.56 1.21 -0.34
C ALA A 35 -31.08 -0.22 0.01
N ASN A 36 -31.97 -1.22 -0.10
CA ASN A 36 -31.63 -2.63 0.11
C ASN A 36 -30.53 -3.13 -0.85
N MET A 37 -30.49 -2.61 -2.08
CA MET A 37 -29.46 -2.95 -3.05
C MET A 37 -28.11 -2.34 -2.64
N LEU A 38 -28.10 -1.10 -2.16
CA LEU A 38 -26.90 -0.45 -1.65
C LEU A 38 -26.36 -1.17 -0.41
N HIS A 39 -27.23 -1.52 0.55
CA HIS A 39 -26.82 -2.32 1.71
C HIS A 39 -26.17 -3.65 1.31
N ARG A 40 -26.70 -4.33 0.29
CA ARG A 40 -26.09 -5.54 -0.26
C ARG A 40 -24.72 -5.24 -0.87
N TRP A 41 -24.59 -4.19 -1.67
CA TRP A 41 -23.31 -3.84 -2.29
C TRP A 41 -22.24 -3.44 -1.27
N VAL A 42 -22.61 -2.74 -0.20
CA VAL A 42 -21.69 -2.43 0.91
C VAL A 42 -21.17 -3.71 1.56
N ARG A 43 -22.04 -4.67 1.90
CA ARG A 43 -21.60 -5.97 2.44
C ARG A 43 -20.73 -6.76 1.46
N GLU A 44 -21.08 -6.73 0.18
CA GLU A 44 -20.27 -7.38 -0.86
C GLU A 44 -18.90 -6.71 -1.02
N PHE A 45 -18.82 -5.39 -0.84
CA PHE A 45 -17.58 -4.62 -0.88
C PHE A 45 -16.71 -4.92 0.34
N GLU A 46 -17.28 -4.94 1.55
CA GLU A 46 -16.59 -5.34 2.79
C GLU A 46 -16.05 -6.78 2.71
N ASN A 47 -16.78 -7.68 2.05
CA ASN A 47 -16.36 -9.06 1.80
C ASN A 47 -15.36 -9.21 0.63
N GLY A 48 -14.79 -8.12 0.11
CA GLY A 48 -13.77 -8.13 -0.94
C GLY A 48 -14.27 -8.48 -2.35
N LYS A 49 -15.59 -8.59 -2.57
CA LYS A 49 -16.17 -9.02 -3.86
C LYS A 49 -15.94 -8.01 -5.00
N TYR A 50 -15.65 -6.75 -4.67
CA TYR A 50 -15.38 -5.68 -5.64
C TYR A 50 -13.89 -5.25 -5.69
N GLY A 51 -13.00 -6.07 -5.11
CA GLY A 51 -11.56 -5.97 -5.34
C GLY A 51 -10.87 -4.80 -4.65
N GLU A 52 -11.39 -4.35 -3.51
CA GLU A 52 -10.79 -3.26 -2.75
C GLU A 52 -10.87 -3.63 -1.27
N THR A 53 -9.98 -4.54 -0.87
CA THR A 53 -9.44 -4.48 0.48
C THR A 53 -8.88 -3.08 0.62
N THR A 54 -9.64 -2.18 1.27
CA THR A 54 -9.25 -0.84 1.72
C THR A 54 -7.84 -0.44 1.29
N LEU A 55 -7.71 0.23 0.14
CA LEU A 55 -6.42 0.75 -0.34
C LEU A 55 -5.70 1.53 0.75
N ASP A 56 -6.42 2.19 1.66
CA ASP A 56 -5.83 2.95 2.76
C ASP A 56 -5.23 2.06 3.87
N ALA A 57 -5.92 0.99 4.30
CA ALA A 57 -5.39 0.12 5.36
C ALA A 57 -4.30 -0.85 4.85
N VAL A 58 -4.39 -1.27 3.58
CA VAL A 58 -3.33 -2.05 2.92
C VAL A 58 -2.12 -1.15 2.67
N SER A 59 -2.32 0.09 2.20
CA SER A 59 -1.22 1.05 1.99
C SER A 59 -0.53 1.44 3.29
N GLU A 60 -1.22 1.56 4.43
CA GLU A 60 -0.58 1.86 5.71
C GLU A 60 0.26 0.69 6.23
N ILE A 61 -0.25 -0.54 6.12
CA ILE A 61 0.50 -1.73 6.51
C ILE A 61 1.71 -1.92 5.60
N ASP A 62 1.54 -1.77 4.29
CA ASP A 62 2.61 -1.86 3.30
C ASP A 62 3.65 -0.75 3.50
N ALA A 63 3.22 0.49 3.79
CA ALA A 63 4.13 1.58 4.09
C ALA A 63 4.96 1.32 5.36
N LYS A 64 4.34 0.74 6.39
CA LYS A 64 5.04 0.39 7.64
C LYS A 64 6.05 -0.74 7.42
N ILE A 65 5.68 -1.79 6.69
CA ILE A 65 6.58 -2.89 6.34
C ILE A 65 7.73 -2.36 5.49
N MET A 66 7.43 -1.55 4.47
CA MET A 66 8.43 -0.96 3.58
C MET A 66 9.38 -0.02 4.33
N ALA A 67 8.89 0.75 5.31
CA ALA A 67 9.72 1.58 6.17
C ALA A 67 10.65 0.74 7.05
N GLN A 68 10.16 -0.36 7.62
CA GLN A 68 10.97 -1.29 8.42
C GLN A 68 12.07 -1.95 7.57
N GLU A 69 11.74 -2.44 6.37
CA GLU A 69 12.72 -2.99 5.44
C GLU A 69 13.78 -1.94 5.05
N ASN A 70 13.36 -0.70 4.80
CA ASN A 70 14.28 0.38 4.48
C ASN A 70 15.27 0.67 5.61
N ASP A 71 14.79 0.70 6.85
CA ASP A 71 15.65 0.88 8.03
C ASP A 71 16.62 -0.27 8.23
N GLN A 72 16.18 -1.52 8.00
CA GLN A 72 17.06 -2.69 8.04
C GLN A 72 18.15 -2.62 6.96
N LEU A 73 17.77 -2.28 5.73
CA LEU A 73 18.72 -2.13 4.62
C LEU A 73 19.74 -1.01 4.88
N LYS A 74 19.29 0.13 5.42
CA LYS A 74 20.19 1.23 5.80
C LYS A 74 21.20 0.82 6.87
N ARG A 75 20.78 0.02 7.86
CA ARG A 75 21.69 -0.51 8.90
C ARG A 75 22.74 -1.43 8.29
N LEU A 76 22.33 -2.42 7.50
CA LEU A 76 23.25 -3.35 6.83
C LEU A 76 24.23 -2.61 5.92
N LEU A 77 23.74 -1.62 5.16
CA LEU A 77 24.59 -0.79 4.31
C LEU A 77 25.63 0.00 5.13
N GLY A 78 25.24 0.55 6.28
CA GLY A 78 26.15 1.24 7.19
C GLY A 78 27.23 0.33 7.76
N GLU A 79 26.87 -0.88 8.17
CA GLU A 79 27.81 -1.89 8.66
C GLU A 79 28.83 -2.29 7.57
N GLN A 80 28.37 -2.56 6.35
CA GLN A 80 29.26 -2.87 5.23
C GLN A 80 30.16 -1.69 4.87
N ALA A 81 29.63 -0.46 4.88
CA ALA A 81 30.42 0.74 4.61
C ALA A 81 31.54 0.94 5.67
N LEU A 82 31.24 0.66 6.94
CA LEU A 82 32.21 0.71 8.03
C LEU A 82 33.28 -0.38 7.87
N GLU A 83 32.88 -1.61 7.57
CA GLU A 83 33.82 -2.71 7.32
C GLU A 83 34.78 -2.37 6.16
N ILE A 84 34.25 -1.86 5.05
CA ILE A 84 35.06 -1.41 3.91
C ILE A 84 36.03 -0.30 4.32
N ALA A 85 35.59 0.67 5.14
CA ALA A 85 36.45 1.75 5.61
C ALA A 85 37.61 1.22 6.46
N ILE A 86 37.33 0.32 7.40
CA ILE A 86 38.34 -0.33 8.24
C ILE A 86 39.32 -1.14 7.39
N LEU A 87 38.82 -1.97 6.46
CA LEU A 87 39.67 -2.77 5.58
C LEU A 87 40.57 -1.89 4.71
N ARG A 88 40.04 -0.80 4.15
CA ARG A 88 40.83 0.18 3.38
C ARG A 88 41.93 0.81 4.23
N ASP A 89 41.64 1.18 5.47
CA ASP A 89 42.63 1.78 6.38
C ASP A 89 43.69 0.76 6.85
N LEU A 90 43.33 -0.50 7.04
CA LEU A 90 44.29 -1.57 7.32
C LEU A 90 45.24 -1.79 6.13
N ILE A 91 44.71 -1.79 4.89
CA ILE A 91 45.52 -1.87 3.68
C ILE A 91 46.43 -0.65 3.56
N LYS A 92 45.95 0.57 3.85
CA LYS A 92 46.79 1.79 3.86
C LYS A 92 47.98 1.63 4.80
N LYS A 93 47.73 1.15 6.02
CA LYS A 93 48.77 0.99 7.05
C LYS A 93 49.78 -0.10 6.71
N LYS A 94 49.34 -1.23 6.15
CA LYS A 94 50.20 -2.40 5.90
C LYS A 94 50.87 -2.36 4.53
N ASN A 95 50.15 -2.00 3.47
CA ASN A 95 50.59 -2.09 2.07
C ASN A 95 49.98 -0.94 1.22
N PRO A 96 50.53 0.29 1.32
CA PRO A 96 49.92 1.48 0.70
C PRO A 96 49.84 1.41 -0.84
N HIS A 97 50.70 0.61 -1.48
CA HIS A 97 50.73 0.42 -2.94
C HIS A 97 49.55 -0.40 -3.50
N LEU A 98 48.75 -1.07 -2.66
CA LEU A 98 47.60 -1.87 -3.11
C LEU A 98 46.36 -1.02 -3.39
N LEU A 99 46.28 0.20 -2.87
CA LEU A 99 45.11 1.08 -3.02
C LEU A 99 45.07 1.83 -4.35
N THR A 100 46.19 1.90 -5.07
CA THR A 100 46.25 2.53 -6.40
C THR A 100 45.49 1.74 -7.45
N LYS A 101 45.18 0.46 -7.21
CA LYS A 101 44.43 -0.44 -8.10
C LYS A 101 42.92 -0.49 -7.85
N LEU A 102 42.44 0.23 -6.83
CA LEU A 102 41.04 0.18 -6.35
C LEU A 102 40.18 1.37 -6.82
N LYS A 103 40.68 2.15 -7.79
CA LYS A 103 39.97 3.29 -8.38
C LYS A 103 39.13 2.87 -9.57
#